data_AF-A0A373HXP2-F1
#
_entry.id   AF-A0A373HXP2-F1
#
_cell.length_a   1.000
_cell.length_b   1.000
_cell.length_c   1.000
_cell.angle_alpha   90.00
_cell.angle_beta   90.00
_cell.angle_gamma   90.00
#
_symmetry.space_group_name_H-M   'P 1'
#
loop_
_entity.id
_entity.type
_entity.pdbx_description
1 polymer ?
#
loop_
_entity_poly.entity_id
_entity_poly.type
_entity_poly.pdbx_seq_one_letter_code
_entity_poly.pdbx_strand_id
1 'polypeptide(L)'
;MIDMLLDYLKLMTFVLKKYKWLYLAFFILINFIMLPLCLSEISYSNVLQSDPQMLCFNFLQKNILLIYIIIQSFMFRFYVEKDFNEIIYTIDRTPKYIYVIIDFIIIQMIFLPLYLLIITKIDSFISYIMIFVFQCLIISSFYYFISMISSSSLIGLMVIICYLFIFTYIFLNPCIGNIILINRSIEYIPKYYFVSHTIIAVICTVVGRIFEKKYN
;
A
#
# COMPACT_ATOMS: atom_id res chain seq x y z
N MET A 1 14.93 -10.58 21.05
CA MET A 1 13.91 -10.75 19.99
C MET A 1 12.50 -10.58 20.53
N ILE A 2 12.16 -11.20 21.67
CA ILE A 2 10.85 -11.04 22.33
C ILE A 2 10.69 -9.61 22.89
N ASP A 3 11.70 -9.05 23.56
CA ASP A 3 11.64 -7.68 24.08
C ASP A 3 11.51 -6.63 22.97
N MET A 4 12.24 -6.84 21.88
CA MET A 4 12.20 -6.03 20.65
C MET A 4 10.78 -5.98 20.04
N LEU A 5 10.10 -7.13 19.98
CA LEU A 5 8.71 -7.24 19.53
C LEU A 5 7.75 -6.54 20.51
N LEU A 6 8.01 -6.62 21.82
CA LEU A 6 7.19 -6.03 22.85
C LEU A 6 7.27 -4.50 22.85
N ASP A 7 8.47 -3.94 22.72
CA ASP A 7 8.67 -2.50 22.64
C ASP A 7 8.12 -1.92 21.34
N TYR A 8 8.22 -2.69 20.25
CA TYR A 8 7.52 -2.38 19.01
C TYR A 8 5.99 -2.40 19.18
N LEU A 9 5.43 -3.43 19.81
CA LEU A 9 3.98 -3.50 20.09
C LEU A 9 3.53 -2.31 20.94
N LYS A 10 4.33 -1.86 21.92
CA LYS A 10 4.03 -0.65 22.70
C LYS A 10 4.03 0.59 21.82
N LEU A 11 5.01 0.74 20.93
CA LEU A 11 5.07 1.86 19.98
C LEU A 11 3.85 1.86 19.05
N MET A 12 3.50 0.71 18.48
CA MET A 12 2.30 0.59 17.64
C MET A 12 1.02 0.85 18.41
N THR A 13 0.94 0.36 19.66
CA THR A 13 -0.20 0.65 20.54
C THR A 13 -0.29 2.14 20.83
N PHE A 14 0.85 2.83 21.00
CA PHE A 14 0.91 4.27 21.18
C PHE A 14 0.45 5.02 19.92
N VAL A 15 0.96 4.66 18.74
CA VAL A 15 0.57 5.25 17.45
C VAL A 15 -0.92 5.03 17.18
N LEU A 16 -1.41 3.80 17.31
CA LEU A 16 -2.83 3.46 17.17
C LEU A 16 -3.70 4.19 18.19
N LYS A 17 -3.25 4.33 19.44
CA LYS A 17 -4.01 5.06 20.47
C LYS A 17 -4.06 6.56 20.20
N LYS A 18 -2.95 7.14 19.71
CA LYS A 18 -2.85 8.56 19.36
C LYS A 18 -3.70 8.91 18.14
N TYR A 19 -3.74 8.03 17.13
CA TYR A 19 -4.46 8.27 15.87
C TYR A 19 -5.68 7.35 15.69
N LYS A 20 -6.26 6.84 16.79
CA LYS A 20 -7.39 5.89 16.75
C LYS A 20 -8.55 6.37 15.89
N TRP A 21 -8.84 7.68 15.93
CA TRP A 21 -9.92 8.29 15.16
C TRP A 21 -9.63 8.36 13.67
N LEU A 22 -8.35 8.54 13.30
CA LEU A 22 -7.91 8.52 11.91
C LEU A 22 -8.05 7.10 11.34
N TYR A 23 -7.60 6.07 12.06
CA TYR A 23 -7.79 4.68 11.64
C TYR A 23 -9.27 4.28 11.58
N LEU A 24 -10.07 4.73 12.55
CA LEU A 24 -11.52 4.52 12.52
C LEU A 24 -12.15 5.19 11.30
N ALA A 25 -11.76 6.43 10.98
CA ALA A 25 -12.26 7.14 9.80
C ALA A 25 -11.89 6.43 8.50
N PHE A 26 -10.65 5.95 8.35
CA PHE A 26 -10.26 5.14 7.19
C PHE A 26 -11.02 3.83 7.14
N PHE A 27 -11.19 3.13 8.26
CA PHE A 27 -11.97 1.90 8.34
C PHE A 27 -13.42 2.13 7.88
N ILE A 28 -14.05 3.22 8.33
CA ILE A 28 -15.40 3.61 7.90
C ILE A 28 -15.41 3.92 6.41
N LEU A 29 -14.46 4.71 5.91
CA LEU A 29 -14.37 5.08 4.50
C LEU A 29 -14.20 3.84 3.61
N ILE A 30 -13.33 2.92 3.97
CA ILE A 30 -13.09 1.68 3.21
C ILE A 30 -14.33 0.78 3.23
N ASN A 31 -14.87 0.48 4.41
CA ASN A 31 -15.89 -0.55 4.55
C ASN A 31 -17.34 -0.06 4.36
N PHE A 32 -17.62 1.22 4.60
CA PHE A 32 -18.98 1.76 4.48
C PHE A 32 -19.18 2.67 3.27
N ILE A 33 -18.11 3.17 2.64
CA ILE A 33 -18.22 4.02 1.44
C ILE A 33 -17.68 3.27 0.23
N MET A 34 -16.42 2.83 0.27
CA MET A 34 -15.78 2.20 -0.89
C MET A 34 -16.35 0.82 -1.21
N LEU A 35 -16.70 0.04 -0.19
CA LEU A 35 -17.30 -1.27 -0.38
C LEU A 35 -18.66 -1.22 -1.10
N PRO A 36 -19.65 -0.40 -0.68
CA PRO A 36 -20.90 -0.25 -1.45
C PRO A 36 -20.68 0.22 -2.89
N LEU A 37 -19.73 1.13 -3.12
CA LEU A 37 -19.40 1.58 -4.48
C LEU A 37 -18.85 0.43 -5.32
N CYS A 38 -17.93 -0.37 -4.78
CA CYS A 38 -17.40 -1.56 -5.44
C CYS A 38 -18.52 -2.57 -5.77
N LEU A 39 -19.43 -2.82 -4.84
CA LEU A 39 -20.57 -3.72 -5.06
C LEU A 39 -21.54 -3.18 -6.11
N SER A 40 -21.73 -1.86 -6.16
CA SER A 40 -22.56 -1.23 -7.18
C SER A 40 -21.94 -1.41 -8.57
N GLU A 41 -20.63 -1.21 -8.73
CA GLU A 41 -19.95 -1.41 -10.02
C GLU A 41 -20.08 -2.86 -10.51
N ILE A 42 -19.96 -3.84 -9.61
CA ILE A 42 -20.16 -5.27 -9.93
C ILE A 42 -21.61 -5.54 -10.37
N SER A 43 -22.58 -4.91 -9.72
CA SER A 43 -23.99 -5.07 -10.10
C SER A 43 -24.29 -4.46 -11.48
N TYR A 44 -23.69 -3.30 -11.80
CA TYR A 44 -23.83 -2.65 -13.10
C TYR A 44 -23.10 -3.41 -14.21
N SER A 45 -21.94 -4.02 -13.94
CA SER A 45 -21.22 -4.82 -14.94
C SER A 45 -21.99 -6.05 -15.39
N ASN A 46 -22.69 -6.70 -14.45
CA ASN A 46 -23.56 -7.83 -14.74
C ASN A 46 -24.72 -7.45 -15.68
N VAL A 47 -25.15 -6.18 -15.66
CA VAL A 47 -26.18 -5.64 -16.56
C VAL A 47 -25.61 -5.30 -17.94
N LEU A 48 -24.36 -4.83 -18.00
CA LEU A 48 -23.68 -4.42 -19.24
C LEU A 48 -22.86 -5.52 -19.94
N GLN A 49 -22.86 -6.76 -19.43
CA GLN A 49 -22.04 -7.88 -19.93
C GLN A 49 -20.53 -7.58 -19.97
N SER A 50 -20.02 -6.77 -19.03
CA SER A 50 -18.59 -6.51 -18.88
C SER A 50 -17.98 -7.40 -17.80
N ASP A 51 -16.68 -7.71 -17.90
CA ASP A 51 -15.98 -8.58 -16.95
C ASP A 51 -16.00 -7.99 -15.52
N PRO A 52 -16.77 -8.57 -14.58
CA PRO A 52 -16.94 -8.02 -13.23
C PRO A 52 -15.63 -8.06 -12.43
N GLN A 53 -14.78 -9.06 -12.72
CA GLN A 53 -13.47 -9.22 -12.10
C GLN A 53 -12.53 -8.05 -12.43
N MET A 54 -12.45 -7.66 -13.70
CA MET A 54 -11.53 -6.62 -14.15
C MET A 54 -11.97 -5.23 -13.67
N LEU A 55 -13.29 -4.98 -13.64
CA LEU A 55 -13.83 -3.73 -13.08
C LEU A 55 -13.55 -3.61 -11.59
N CYS A 56 -13.85 -4.67 -10.81
CA CYS A 56 -13.57 -4.68 -9.38
C CYS A 56 -12.07 -4.51 -9.10
N PHE A 57 -11.19 -5.13 -9.90
CA PHE A 57 -9.75 -4.94 -9.76
C PHE A 57 -9.27 -3.52 -10.09
N ASN A 58 -9.82 -2.90 -11.12
CA ASN A 58 -9.54 -1.51 -11.44
C ASN A 58 -9.99 -0.58 -10.32
N PHE A 59 -11.13 -0.86 -9.68
CA PHE A 59 -11.60 -0.13 -8.50
C PHE A 59 -10.62 -0.25 -7.34
N LEU A 60 -10.18 -1.47 -7.00
CA LEU A 60 -9.17 -1.71 -5.97
C LEU A 60 -7.89 -0.91 -6.25
N GLN A 61 -7.39 -0.97 -7.48
CA GLN A 61 -6.16 -0.29 -7.90
C GLN A 61 -6.25 1.23 -7.89
N LYS A 62 -7.38 1.82 -8.26
CA LYS A 62 -7.51 3.28 -8.35
C LYS A 62 -7.82 3.92 -7.01
N ASN A 63 -8.72 3.32 -6.23
CA ASN A 63 -9.26 3.95 -5.03
C ASN A 63 -8.58 3.45 -3.76
N ILE A 64 -8.41 2.14 -3.62
CA ILE A 64 -7.91 1.55 -2.37
C ILE A 64 -6.39 1.66 -2.26
N LEU A 65 -5.68 1.63 -3.38
CA LEU A 65 -4.24 1.84 -3.43
C LEU A 65 -3.83 3.28 -3.02
N LEU A 66 -4.67 4.28 -3.33
CA LEU A 66 -4.48 5.65 -2.85
C LEU A 66 -4.68 5.73 -1.33
N ILE A 67 -5.75 5.11 -0.83
CA ILE A 67 -6.02 5.06 0.62
C ILE A 67 -4.87 4.34 1.34
N TYR A 68 -4.39 3.25 0.75
CA TYR A 68 -3.25 2.48 1.25
C TYR A 68 -2.01 3.36 1.45
N ILE A 69 -1.59 4.14 0.44
CA ILE A 69 -0.37 4.96 0.57
C ILE A 69 -0.54 6.09 1.58
N ILE A 70 -1.75 6.65 1.70
CA ILE A 70 -2.03 7.68 2.70
C ILE A 70 -1.88 7.10 4.12
N ILE A 71 -2.49 5.95 4.40
CA ILE A 71 -2.38 5.29 5.70
C ILE A 71 -0.92 4.92 5.99
N GLN A 72 -0.21 4.37 5.00
CA GLN A 72 1.20 4.04 5.13
C GLN A 72 2.04 5.26 5.44
N SER A 73 1.79 6.40 4.80
CA SER A 73 2.54 7.63 5.07
C SER A 73 2.32 8.15 6.47
N PHE A 74 1.09 8.07 7.00
CA PHE A 74 0.81 8.49 8.37
C PHE A 74 1.47 7.59 9.40
N MET A 75 1.47 6.27 9.18
CA MET A 75 2.18 5.31 10.04
C MET A 75 3.69 5.53 9.98
N PHE A 76 4.23 5.67 8.77
CA PHE A 76 5.67 5.70 8.59
C PHE A 76 6.32 7.01 9.04
N ARG A 77 5.51 8.07 9.15
CA ARG A 77 5.90 9.40 9.61
C ARG A 77 6.70 9.38 10.92
N PHE A 78 6.29 8.53 11.86
CA PHE A 78 6.97 8.43 13.16
C PHE A 78 8.43 8.02 13.00
N TYR A 79 8.74 7.18 12.01
CA TYR A 79 10.09 6.65 11.80
C TYR A 79 11.01 7.56 10.99
N VAL A 80 10.45 8.51 10.24
CA VAL A 80 11.21 9.31 9.28
C VAL A 80 11.47 10.72 9.78
N GLU A 81 10.48 11.34 10.43
CA GLU A 81 10.57 12.76 10.80
C GLU A 81 11.45 12.97 12.03
N LYS A 82 12.29 14.00 11.96
CA LYS A 82 13.26 14.35 13.01
C LYS A 82 12.60 14.65 14.35
N ASP A 83 11.39 15.18 14.32
CA ASP A 83 10.61 15.56 15.51
C ASP A 83 10.29 14.35 16.43
N PHE A 84 10.33 13.13 15.88
CA PHE A 84 10.07 11.89 16.62
C PHE A 84 11.35 11.08 16.89
N ASN A 85 12.53 11.58 16.48
CA ASN A 85 13.79 10.86 16.63
C ASN A 85 14.14 10.52 18.08
N GLU A 86 13.85 11.40 19.04
CA GLU A 86 14.14 11.14 20.47
C GLU A 86 13.33 9.95 21.03
N ILE A 87 12.08 9.80 20.58
CA ILE A 87 11.22 8.69 20.98
C ILE A 87 11.71 7.37 20.36
N ILE A 88 12.25 7.40 19.14
CA ILE A 88 12.75 6.20 18.48
C ILE A 88 14.11 5.79 19.01
N TYR A 89 15.01 6.76 19.23
CA TYR A 89 16.34 6.51 19.79
C TYR A 89 16.28 5.86 21.17
N THR A 90 15.21 6.09 21.92
CA THR A 90 14.97 5.48 23.23
C THR A 90 14.30 4.11 23.16
N ILE A 91 13.67 3.74 22.04
CA ILE A 91 12.87 2.51 21.91
C ILE A 91 13.63 1.40 21.17
N ASP A 92 14.28 1.65 20.03
CA ASP A 92 15.09 0.61 19.36
C ASP A 92 15.96 1.13 18.20
N ARG A 93 17.10 0.46 17.93
CA ARG A 93 18.01 0.72 16.79
C ARG A 93 17.70 -0.16 15.55
N THR A 94 16.51 -0.72 15.48
CA THR A 94 16.14 -1.59 14.36
C THR A 94 16.03 -0.80 13.05
N PRO A 95 16.44 -1.41 11.92
CA PRO A 95 16.43 -0.72 10.64
C PRO A 95 15.00 -0.43 10.17
N LYS A 96 14.77 0.78 9.67
CA LYS A 96 13.42 1.33 9.42
C LYS A 96 12.61 0.55 8.39
N TYR A 97 13.24 -0.23 7.51
CA TYR A 97 12.53 -1.11 6.58
C TYR A 97 11.68 -2.19 7.29
N ILE A 98 12.05 -2.59 8.52
CA ILE A 98 11.26 -3.54 9.30
C ILE A 98 9.90 -2.93 9.63
N TYR A 99 9.88 -1.65 10.01
CA TYR A 99 8.64 -0.94 10.30
C TYR A 99 7.73 -0.82 9.09
N VAL A 100 8.29 -0.59 7.90
CA VAL A 100 7.53 -0.58 6.63
C VAL A 100 6.82 -1.91 6.40
N ILE A 101 7.50 -3.04 6.66
CA ILE A 101 6.92 -4.38 6.48
C ILE A 101 5.77 -4.60 7.46
N ILE A 102 5.92 -4.16 8.71
CA ILE A 102 4.88 -4.37 9.70
C ILE A 102 3.68 -3.44 9.45
N ASP A 103 3.92 -2.18 9.09
CA ASP A 103 2.88 -1.25 8.66
C ASP A 103 2.10 -1.84 7.48
N PHE A 104 2.80 -2.45 6.51
CA PHE A 104 2.16 -3.18 5.41
C PHE A 104 1.24 -4.29 5.93
N ILE A 105 1.71 -5.17 6.83
CA ILE A 105 0.90 -6.26 7.39
C ILE A 105 -0.36 -5.72 8.08
N ILE A 106 -0.22 -4.67 8.90
CA ILE A 106 -1.34 -4.06 9.63
C ILE A 106 -2.38 -3.51 8.65
N ILE A 107 -1.95 -2.81 7.59
CA ILE A 107 -2.87 -2.27 6.61
C ILE A 107 -3.57 -3.39 5.83
N GLN A 108 -2.89 -4.48 5.50
CA GLN A 108 -3.53 -5.65 4.87
C GLN A 108 -4.59 -6.29 5.79
N MET A 109 -4.35 -6.33 7.10
CA MET A 109 -5.34 -6.81 8.08
C MET A 109 -6.59 -5.91 8.12
N ILE A 110 -6.43 -4.58 7.94
CA ILE A 110 -7.56 -3.64 7.84
C ILE A 110 -8.40 -3.92 6.58
N PHE A 111 -7.76 -4.31 5.48
CA PHE A 111 -8.45 -4.66 4.23
C PHE A 111 -9.02 -6.09 4.19
N LEU A 112 -8.65 -6.96 5.13
CA LEU A 112 -9.10 -8.35 5.16
C LEU A 112 -10.63 -8.53 5.06
N PRO A 113 -11.48 -7.75 5.78
CA PRO A 113 -12.93 -7.88 5.67
C PRO A 113 -13.46 -7.57 4.26
N LEU A 114 -12.89 -6.56 3.60
CA LEU A 114 -13.20 -6.21 2.23
C LEU A 114 -12.86 -7.36 1.28
N TYR A 115 -11.67 -7.96 1.42
CA TYR A 115 -11.24 -9.10 0.60
C TYR A 115 -12.17 -10.30 0.73
N LEU A 116 -12.52 -10.67 1.97
CA LEU A 116 -13.44 -11.78 2.23
C LEU A 116 -14.80 -11.55 1.56
N LEU A 117 -15.33 -10.34 1.65
CA LEU A 117 -16.63 -10.02 1.06
C LEU A 117 -16.59 -10.11 -0.48
N ILE A 118 -15.55 -9.58 -1.12
CA ILE A 118 -15.41 -9.65 -2.58
C ILE A 118 -15.31 -11.10 -3.06
N ILE A 119 -14.54 -11.96 -2.36
CA ILE A 119 -14.41 -13.39 -2.70
C ILE A 119 -15.76 -14.10 -2.65
N THR A 120 -16.65 -13.76 -1.71
CA THR A 120 -18.00 -14.36 -1.65
C THR A 120 -18.92 -13.94 -2.80
N LYS A 121 -18.58 -12.86 -3.51
CA LYS A 121 -19.41 -12.26 -4.57
C LYS A 121 -18.89 -12.54 -5.97
N ILE A 122 -17.58 -12.74 -6.13
CA ILE A 122 -16.94 -12.98 -7.42
C ILE A 122 -16.07 -14.23 -7.31
N ASP A 123 -16.44 -15.27 -8.06
CA ASP A 123 -15.65 -16.48 -8.16
C ASP A 123 -14.25 -16.18 -8.71
N SER A 124 -13.25 -16.92 -8.21
CA SER A 124 -11.83 -16.84 -8.62
C SER A 124 -11.13 -15.48 -8.39
N PHE A 125 -11.68 -14.58 -7.57
CA PHE A 125 -11.08 -13.27 -7.28
C PHE A 125 -9.80 -13.31 -6.40
N ILE A 126 -9.43 -14.49 -5.87
CA ILE A 126 -8.24 -14.67 -5.04
C ILE A 126 -6.96 -14.25 -5.78
N SER A 127 -6.86 -14.55 -7.08
CA SER A 127 -5.71 -14.16 -7.90
C SER A 127 -5.57 -12.63 -7.97
N TYR A 128 -6.67 -11.92 -8.13
CA TYR A 128 -6.72 -10.45 -8.14
C TYR A 128 -6.28 -9.84 -6.81
N ILE A 129 -6.70 -10.43 -5.68
CA ILE A 129 -6.24 -9.99 -4.35
C ILE A 129 -4.74 -10.19 -4.20
N MET A 130 -4.20 -11.34 -4.60
CA MET A 130 -2.77 -11.62 -4.49
C MET A 130 -1.92 -10.62 -5.29
N ILE A 131 -2.37 -10.24 -6.49
CA ILE A 131 -1.69 -9.24 -7.31
C ILE A 131 -1.81 -7.85 -6.68
N PHE A 132 -2.96 -7.50 -6.11
CA PHE A 132 -3.13 -6.25 -5.39
C PHE A 132 -2.19 -6.14 -4.18
N VAL A 133 -2.09 -7.21 -3.37
CA VAL A 133 -1.16 -7.29 -2.24
C VAL A 133 0.29 -7.15 -2.70
N PHE A 134 0.64 -7.74 -3.85
CA PHE A 134 1.95 -7.58 -4.46
C PHE A 134 2.23 -6.13 -4.90
N GLN A 135 1.25 -5.45 -5.51
CA GLN A 135 1.35 -4.02 -5.86
C GLN A 135 1.58 -3.15 -4.62
N CYS A 136 0.85 -3.40 -3.52
CA CYS A 136 1.04 -2.68 -2.24
C CYS A 136 2.48 -2.84 -1.70
N LEU A 137 3.07 -4.04 -1.82
CA LEU A 137 4.44 -4.30 -1.37
C LEU A 137 5.47 -3.52 -2.20
N ILE A 138 5.30 -3.47 -3.53
CA ILE A 138 6.17 -2.69 -4.41
C ILE A 138 6.08 -1.21 -4.05
N ILE A 139 4.87 -0.69 -3.87
CA ILE A 139 4.66 0.71 -3.49
C ILE A 139 5.32 1.03 -2.14
N SER A 140 5.21 0.13 -1.15
CA SER A 140 5.88 0.29 0.14
C SER A 140 7.39 0.45 -0.03
N SER A 141 7.99 -0.37 -0.89
CA SER A 141 9.44 -0.32 -1.12
C SER A 141 9.88 0.98 -1.78
N PHE A 142 9.11 1.49 -2.74
CA PHE A 142 9.33 2.80 -3.35
C PHE A 142 9.15 3.94 -2.35
N TYR A 143 8.11 3.85 -1.53
CA TYR A 143 7.83 4.85 -0.50
C TYR A 143 8.97 4.94 0.51
N TYR A 144 9.42 3.79 1.03
CA TYR A 144 10.58 3.72 1.90
C TYR A 144 11.81 4.39 1.29
N PHE A 145 12.13 4.06 0.04
CA PHE A 145 13.26 4.63 -0.67
C PHE A 145 13.19 6.16 -0.76
N ILE A 146 12.07 6.71 -1.23
CA ILE A 146 11.89 8.16 -1.38
C ILE A 146 11.90 8.86 -0.02
N SER A 147 11.24 8.27 0.99
CA SER A 147 11.21 8.83 2.34
C SER A 147 12.58 8.83 3.02
N MET A 148 13.43 7.85 2.75
CA MET A 148 14.82 7.86 3.25
C MET A 148 15.69 8.89 2.56
N ILE A 149 15.55 9.09 1.24
CA ILE A 149 16.29 10.14 0.52
C ILE A 149 15.86 11.53 0.98
N SER A 150 14.55 11.76 1.07
CA SER A 150 14.00 13.07 1.38
C SER A 150 13.99 13.38 2.88
N SER A 151 14.27 12.39 3.74
CA SER A 151 14.08 12.47 5.20
C SER A 151 12.68 12.97 5.60
N SER A 152 11.68 12.77 4.73
CA SER A 152 10.32 13.25 4.92
C SER A 152 9.30 12.23 4.43
N SER A 153 8.33 11.94 5.29
CA SER A 153 7.19 11.08 4.96
C SER A 153 6.26 11.73 3.93
N LEU A 154 6.07 13.05 4.02
CA LEU A 154 5.17 13.85 3.19
C LEU A 154 5.69 13.99 1.75
N ILE A 155 6.99 14.19 1.57
CA ILE A 155 7.59 14.26 0.23
C ILE A 155 7.42 12.91 -0.48
N GLY A 156 7.65 11.80 0.22
CA GLY A 156 7.38 10.45 -0.30
C GLY A 156 5.94 10.27 -0.76
N LEU A 157 4.98 10.76 0.04
CA LEU A 157 3.56 10.68 -0.27
C LEU A 157 3.23 11.52 -1.52
N MET A 158 3.71 12.76 -1.59
CA MET A 158 3.46 13.63 -2.75
C MET A 158 4.00 13.00 -4.04
N VAL A 159 5.22 12.45 -4.03
CA VAL A 159 5.82 11.82 -5.21
C VAL A 159 5.00 10.62 -5.69
N ILE A 160 4.54 9.76 -4.76
CA ILE A 160 3.73 8.59 -5.14
C ILE A 160 2.33 9.00 -5.58
N ILE A 161 1.72 10.00 -4.95
CA ILE A 161 0.42 10.52 -5.39
C ILE A 161 0.54 11.12 -6.79
N CYS A 162 1.55 11.95 -7.04
CA CYS A 162 1.82 12.49 -8.37
C CYS A 162 2.06 11.36 -9.39
N TYR A 163 2.81 10.32 -9.02
CA TYR A 163 2.96 9.13 -9.86
C TYR A 163 1.59 8.50 -10.15
N LEU A 164 0.77 8.21 -9.13
CA LEU A 164 -0.54 7.60 -9.32
C LEU A 164 -1.46 8.45 -10.21
N PHE A 165 -1.49 9.77 -10.03
CA PHE A 165 -2.33 10.68 -10.84
C PHE A 165 -1.84 10.82 -12.28
N ILE A 166 -0.54 11.03 -12.48
CA ILE A 166 0.06 11.15 -13.83
C ILE A 166 -0.19 9.85 -14.60
N PHE A 167 0.04 8.71 -13.95
CA PHE A 167 -0.09 7.41 -14.59
C PHE A 167 -1.54 6.89 -14.67
N THR A 168 -2.50 7.42 -13.90
CA THR A 168 -3.94 7.18 -14.16
C THR A 168 -4.48 8.04 -15.30
N TYR A 169 -3.99 9.28 -15.46
CA TYR A 169 -4.45 10.21 -16.50
C TYR A 169 -3.83 9.94 -17.88
N ILE A 170 -2.53 9.63 -17.95
CA ILE A 170 -1.81 9.39 -19.21
C ILE A 170 -2.18 8.02 -19.85
N PHE A 171 -2.67 7.06 -19.06
CA PHE A 171 -2.85 5.66 -19.50
C PHE A 171 -4.31 5.22 -19.68
N LEU A 172 -5.16 6.12 -20.17
CA LEU A 172 -6.31 5.70 -20.99
C LEU A 172 -5.87 4.90 -22.24
N ASN A 173 -4.56 4.86 -22.54
CA ASN A 173 -3.97 4.11 -23.63
C ASN A 173 -3.28 2.80 -23.12
N PRO A 174 -3.80 1.60 -23.44
CA PRO A 174 -3.36 0.29 -22.91
C PRO A 174 -1.98 -0.19 -23.43
N CYS A 175 -1.32 0.59 -24.28
CA CYS A 175 -0.06 0.25 -24.93
C CYS A 175 1.17 0.62 -24.11
N ILE A 176 1.08 1.64 -23.26
CA ILE A 176 2.22 2.04 -22.42
C ILE A 176 2.11 1.19 -21.14
N GLY A 177 3.20 0.52 -20.75
CA GLY A 177 3.25 -0.28 -19.53
C GLY A 177 3.35 0.63 -18.31
N ASN A 178 2.47 0.45 -17.33
CA ASN A 178 2.55 1.15 -16.06
C ASN A 178 3.27 0.25 -15.05
N ILE A 179 4.20 0.81 -14.26
CA ILE A 179 5.05 0.04 -13.33
C ILE A 179 4.23 -0.48 -12.14
N ILE A 180 3.04 0.07 -11.91
CA ILE A 180 2.27 -0.24 -10.70
C ILE A 180 0.83 -0.65 -11.03
N LEU A 181 0.15 0.06 -11.93
CA LEU A 181 -1.24 -0.26 -12.28
C LEU A 181 -1.29 -1.25 -13.45
N ILE A 182 -2.23 -2.18 -13.39
CA ILE A 182 -2.41 -3.21 -14.42
C ILE A 182 -3.77 -2.98 -15.07
N ASN A 183 -3.74 -2.56 -16.33
CA ASN A 183 -4.93 -2.28 -17.14
C ASN A 183 -5.33 -3.45 -18.06
N ARG A 184 -4.82 -4.67 -17.81
CA ARG A 184 -5.12 -5.89 -18.58
C ARG A 184 -5.69 -6.96 -17.67
N SER A 185 -6.49 -7.88 -18.20
CA SER A 185 -6.94 -9.03 -17.43
C SER A 185 -5.73 -9.88 -17.00
N ILE A 186 -5.87 -10.56 -15.85
CA ILE A 186 -4.76 -11.25 -15.18
C ILE A 186 -4.12 -12.32 -16.07
N GLU A 187 -4.93 -12.98 -16.88
CA GLU A 187 -4.50 -14.06 -17.78
C GLU A 187 -3.40 -13.59 -18.76
N TYR A 188 -3.35 -12.29 -19.04
CA TYR A 188 -2.34 -11.69 -19.92
C TYR A 188 -1.21 -10.98 -19.17
N ILE A 189 -1.13 -11.11 -17.84
CA ILE A 189 0.02 -10.58 -17.09
C ILE A 189 1.21 -11.53 -17.32
N PRO A 190 2.28 -11.04 -17.97
CA PRO A 190 3.39 -11.90 -18.29
C PRO A 190 4.26 -12.17 -17.05
N LYS A 191 4.83 -13.37 -16.94
CA LYS A 191 5.68 -13.77 -15.80
C LYS A 191 6.85 -12.81 -15.55
N TYR A 192 7.39 -12.18 -16.60
CA TYR A 192 8.48 -11.21 -16.48
C TYR A 192 8.08 -9.99 -15.63
N TYR A 193 6.78 -9.63 -15.58
CA TYR A 193 6.28 -8.54 -14.74
C TYR A 193 6.61 -8.80 -13.27
N PHE A 194 6.30 -10.00 -12.75
CA PHE A 194 6.57 -10.31 -11.35
C PHE A 194 8.07 -10.29 -11.03
N VAL A 195 8.91 -10.80 -11.94
CA VAL A 195 10.36 -10.81 -11.77
C VAL A 195 10.94 -9.40 -11.82
N SER A 196 10.54 -8.57 -12.77
CA SER A 196 11.06 -7.20 -12.87
C SER A 196 10.69 -6.36 -11.66
N HIS A 197 9.46 -6.48 -11.18
CA HIS A 197 8.98 -5.65 -10.07
C HIS A 197 9.50 -6.12 -8.70
N THR A 198 9.77 -7.42 -8.53
CA THR A 198 10.49 -7.91 -7.35
C THR A 198 11.92 -7.38 -7.31
N ILE A 199 12.63 -7.38 -8.45
CA ILE A 199 13.98 -6.81 -8.54
C ILE A 199 13.97 -5.32 -8.17
N ILE A 200 13.01 -4.55 -8.72
CA ILE A 200 12.84 -3.13 -8.39
C ILE A 200 12.62 -2.94 -6.90
N ALA A 201 11.73 -3.72 -6.28
CA ALA A 201 11.44 -3.61 -4.85
C ALA A 201 12.68 -3.90 -3.97
N VAL A 202 13.48 -4.91 -4.35
CA VAL A 202 14.74 -5.22 -3.65
C VAL A 202 15.74 -4.07 -3.82
N ILE A 203 15.88 -3.50 -5.02
CA ILE A 203 16.78 -2.36 -5.24
C ILE A 203 16.35 -1.16 -4.38
N CYS A 204 15.05 -0.81 -4.37
CA CYS A 204 14.54 0.29 -3.57
C CYS A 204 14.81 0.10 -2.07
N THR A 205 14.60 -1.10 -1.54
CA THR A 205 14.88 -1.39 -0.11
C THR A 205 16.37 -1.35 0.20
N VAL A 206 17.24 -1.91 -0.65
CA VAL A 206 18.69 -1.89 -0.44
C VAL A 206 19.23 -0.46 -0.50
N VAL A 207 18.87 0.32 -1.51
CA VAL A 207 19.34 1.70 -1.65
C VAL A 207 18.78 2.59 -0.54
N GLY A 208 17.50 2.41 -0.18
CA GLY A 208 16.90 3.11 0.96
C GLY A 208 17.67 2.86 2.26
N ARG A 209 18.13 1.62 2.51
CA ARG A 209 18.94 1.27 3.68
C ARG A 209 20.32 1.92 3.67
N ILE A 210 20.94 2.09 2.49
CA ILE A 210 22.22 2.79 2.35
C ILE A 210 22.06 4.26 2.79
N PHE A 211 20.99 4.92 2.34
CA PHE A 211 20.69 6.29 2.75
C PHE A 211 20.35 6.38 4.24
N GLU A 212 19.55 5.46 4.77
CA GLU A 212 19.23 5.41 6.21
C GLU A 212 20.50 5.39 7.07
N LYS A 213 21.49 4.56 6.73
CA LYS A 213 22.79 4.48 7.43
C LYS A 213 23.65 5.73 7.32
N LYS A 214 23.42 6.57 6.32
CA LYS A 214 24.21 7.80 6.10
C LYS A 214 23.69 8.96 6.96
N TYR A 215 22.40 8.95 7.29
CA TYR A 215 21.72 10.04 7.99
C TYR A 215 21.39 9.75 9.45
N ASN A 216 21.55 8.50 9.90
CA ASN A 216 21.53 8.08 11.31
C ASN A 216 22.96 7.84 11.82
#